data_AF-A0A8W7PMI5-F1
#
_entry.id   AF-A0A8W7PMI5-F1
#
_cell.length_a   1.000
_cell.length_b   1.000
_cell.length_c   1.000
_cell.angle_alpha   90.00
_cell.angle_beta   90.00
_cell.angle_gamma   90.00
#
_symmetry.space_group_name_H-M   'P 1'
#
loop_
_entity.id
_entity.type
_entity.pdbx_description
1 polymer ?
#
loop_
_entity_poly.entity_id
_entity_poly.type
_entity_poly.pdbx_seq_one_letter_code
_entity_poly.pdbx_strand_id
1 'polypeptide(L)'
;LQLKRKALRALQQQQPLAFECVDESVIADVISGWTGIPLGRMVSNELEQVQRLASLLGERVIGQQHALAQIAERVQIAKANLEDPGKPKGVFMLVGPSGVGKTETALALA
;
A
#
# COMPACT_ATOMS: atom_id res chain seq x y z
N LEU A 1 25.10 -19.54 -21.72
CA LEU A 1 24.24 -18.37 -21.41
C LEU A 1 24.78 -17.55 -20.24
N GLN A 2 24.92 -18.12 -19.03
CA GLN A 2 25.43 -17.40 -17.84
C GLN A 2 26.79 -16.68 -18.03
N LEU A 3 27.74 -17.29 -18.75
CA LEU A 3 29.03 -16.64 -19.07
C LEU A 3 28.87 -15.37 -19.92
N LYS A 4 27.97 -15.39 -20.91
CA LYS A 4 27.69 -14.22 -21.75
C LYS A 4 27.03 -13.09 -20.93
N ARG A 5 26.15 -13.43 -19.97
CA ARG A 5 25.54 -12.47 -19.04
C ARG A 5 26.57 -11.78 -18.14
N LYS A 6 27.50 -12.57 -17.60
CA LYS A 6 28.55 -12.07 -16.71
C LYS A 6 29.51 -11.12 -17.45
N ALA A 7 29.84 -11.46 -18.70
CA ALA A 7 30.62 -10.58 -19.58
C ALA A 7 29.86 -9.28 -19.90
N LEU A 8 28.56 -9.37 -20.18
CA LEU A 8 27.72 -8.20 -20.45
C LEU A 8 27.65 -7.24 -19.25
N ARG A 9 27.44 -7.78 -18.04
CA ARG A 9 27.43 -7.00 -16.79
C ARG A 9 28.77 -6.29 -16.53
N ALA A 10 29.89 -6.93 -16.86
CA ALA A 10 31.21 -6.31 -16.73
C ALA A 10 31.41 -5.14 -17.72
N LEU A 11 30.82 -5.23 -18.91
CA LEU A 11 30.85 -4.18 -19.94
C LEU A 11 29.88 -3.02 -19.65
N GLN A 12 28.73 -3.28 -19.04
CA GLN A 12 27.65 -2.29 -18.85
C GLN A 12 27.86 -1.33 -17.65
N GLN A 13 28.84 -1.58 -16.77
CA GLN A 13 29.23 -0.72 -15.65
C GLN A 13 28.04 -0.09 -14.88
N GLN A 14 28.02 1.23 -14.63
CA GLN A 14 27.03 1.88 -13.74
C GLN A 14 25.72 2.32 -14.42
N GLN A 15 25.66 2.37 -15.75
CA GLN A 15 24.46 2.80 -16.49
C GLN A 15 24.25 1.92 -17.73
N PRO A 16 23.46 0.83 -17.62
CA PRO A 16 23.10 0.01 -18.76
C PRO A 16 22.15 0.76 -19.70
N LEU A 17 22.52 0.86 -20.99
CA LEU A 17 21.66 1.42 -22.05
C LEU A 17 20.48 0.51 -22.43
N ALA A 18 20.56 -0.77 -22.06
CA ALA A 18 19.51 -1.76 -22.26
C ALA A 18 19.53 -2.78 -21.12
N PHE A 19 18.36 -3.01 -20.50
CA PHE A 19 18.20 -3.99 -19.44
C PHE A 19 18.23 -5.41 -20.02
N GLU A 20 19.16 -6.23 -19.54
CA GLU A 20 19.31 -7.63 -19.97
C GLU A 20 18.14 -8.53 -19.50
N CYS A 21 17.55 -8.16 -18.36
CA CYS A 21 16.41 -8.83 -17.74
C CYS A 21 15.63 -7.78 -16.95
N VAL A 22 14.30 -7.85 -17.01
CA VAL A 22 13.44 -7.07 -16.13
C VAL A 22 13.39 -7.81 -14.80
N ASP A 23 13.98 -7.24 -13.76
CA ASP A 23 13.90 -7.72 -12.39
C ASP A 23 13.12 -6.72 -11.51
N GLU A 24 12.90 -7.08 -10.25
CA GLU A 24 12.15 -6.27 -9.29
C GLU A 24 12.74 -4.86 -9.13
N SER A 25 14.07 -4.70 -9.27
CA SER A 25 14.75 -3.40 -9.14
C SER A 25 14.48 -2.48 -10.34
N VAL A 26 14.42 -3.04 -11.55
CA VAL A 26 14.09 -2.27 -12.76
C VAL A 26 12.63 -1.83 -12.74
N ILE A 27 11.72 -2.72 -12.35
CA ILE A 27 10.30 -2.37 -12.17
C ILE A 27 10.17 -1.28 -11.10
N ALA A 28 10.97 -1.41 -10.04
CA ALA A 28 10.96 -0.48 -8.94
C ALA A 28 11.33 0.95 -9.35
N ASP A 29 12.44 1.11 -10.06
CA ASP A 29 12.94 2.40 -10.51
C ASP A 29 11.96 3.10 -11.45
N VAL A 30 11.25 2.35 -12.30
CA VAL A 30 10.23 2.91 -13.20
C VAL A 30 9.02 3.42 -12.42
N ILE A 31 8.49 2.62 -11.49
CA ILE A 31 7.33 3.01 -10.67
C ILE A 31 7.69 4.22 -9.80
N SER A 32 8.87 4.22 -9.17
CA SER A 32 9.36 5.35 -8.40
C SER A 32 9.61 6.59 -9.26
N GLY A 33 10.09 6.43 -10.50
CA GLY A 33 10.26 7.54 -11.44
C GLY A 33 8.94 8.17 -11.88
N TRP A 34 7.88 7.38 -12.07
CA TRP A 34 6.56 7.88 -12.44
C TRP A 34 5.79 8.49 -11.27
N THR A 35 5.92 7.91 -10.08
CA THR A 35 5.18 8.34 -8.87
C THR A 35 5.93 9.39 -8.04
N GLY A 36 7.25 9.49 -8.20
CA GLY A 36 8.13 10.28 -7.34
C GLY A 36 8.35 9.67 -5.94
N ILE A 37 7.81 8.47 -5.66
CA ILE A 37 7.85 7.83 -4.34
C ILE A 37 8.86 6.66 -4.39
N PRO A 38 9.96 6.70 -3.63
CA PRO A 38 10.90 5.59 -3.53
C PRO A 38 10.21 4.35 -2.96
N LEU A 39 10.36 3.18 -3.58
CA LEU A 39 9.63 1.98 -3.14
C LEU A 39 9.92 1.53 -1.71
N GLY A 40 11.16 1.67 -1.24
CA GLY A 40 11.49 1.42 0.15
C GLY A 40 10.70 2.33 1.11
N ARG A 41 10.51 3.61 0.76
CA ARG A 41 9.66 4.55 1.52
C ARG A 41 8.18 4.25 1.34
N MET A 42 7.75 3.74 0.19
CA MET A 42 6.36 3.39 -0.08
C MET A 42 5.89 2.27 0.86
N VAL A 43 6.65 1.18 0.95
CA VAL A 43 6.32 0.03 1.80
C VAL A 43 6.34 0.41 3.29
N SER A 44 7.36 1.16 3.74
CA SER A 44 7.44 1.60 5.14
C SER A 44 6.29 2.54 5.51
N ASN A 45 5.95 3.49 4.63
CA ASN A 45 4.85 4.42 4.85
C ASN A 45 3.50 3.69 4.89
N GLU A 46 3.31 2.68 4.04
CA GLU A 46 2.06 1.92 4.02
C GLU A 46 1.81 1.20 5.35
N LEU A 47 2.84 0.57 5.93
CA LEU A 47 2.73 -0.08 7.24
C LEU A 47 2.42 0.92 8.35
N GLU A 48 3.08 2.08 8.33
CA GLU A 48 2.85 3.15 9.31
C GLU A 48 1.44 3.76 9.18
N GLN A 49 0.96 3.95 7.96
CA GLN A 49 -0.40 4.43 7.68
C GLN A 49 -1.46 3.46 8.21
N VAL A 50 -1.25 2.14 8.03
CA VAL A 50 -2.19 1.12 8.51
C VAL A 50 -2.20 1.04 10.05
N GLN A 51 -1.06 1.21 10.71
CA GLN A 51 -1.01 1.32 12.17
C GLN A 51 -1.75 2.57 12.69
N ARG A 52 -1.65 3.69 11.98
CA ARG A 52 -2.26 4.98 12.36
C ARG A 52 -3.65 5.20 11.78
N LEU A 53 -4.21 4.22 11.07
CA LEU A 53 -5.43 4.37 10.28
C LEU A 53 -6.63 4.91 11.08
N ALA A 54 -6.86 4.39 12.30
CA ALA A 54 -7.95 4.88 13.15
C ALA A 54 -7.80 6.38 13.51
N SER A 55 -6.56 6.83 13.77
CA SER A 55 -6.27 8.23 14.06
C SER A 55 -6.46 9.10 12.81
N LEU A 56 -5.96 8.66 11.66
CA LEU A 56 -6.11 9.36 10.38
C LEU A 56 -7.59 9.52 9.99
N LEU A 57 -8.40 8.47 10.16
CA LEU A 57 -9.85 8.55 9.94
C LEU A 57 -10.52 9.50 10.95
N GLY A 58 -10.04 9.51 12.20
CA GLY A 58 -10.54 10.36 13.27
C GLY A 58 -10.28 11.86 13.06
N GLU A 59 -9.31 12.23 12.22
CA GLU A 59 -9.08 13.62 11.80
C GLU A 59 -10.25 14.15 10.92
N ARG A 60 -10.92 13.25 10.18
CA ARG A 60 -12.05 13.60 9.29
C ARG A 60 -13.41 13.26 9.89
N VAL A 61 -13.52 12.18 10.66
CA VAL A 61 -14.77 11.66 11.21
C VAL A 61 -14.74 11.74 12.73
N ILE A 62 -15.38 12.78 13.27
CA ILE A 62 -15.35 13.08 14.70
C ILE A 62 -16.45 12.32 15.45
N GLY A 63 -16.10 11.77 16.62
CA GLY A 63 -17.07 11.16 17.55
C GLY A 63 -17.49 9.73 17.22
N GLN A 64 -16.78 9.05 16.31
CA GLN A 64 -17.05 7.67 15.90
C GLN A 64 -15.90 6.70 16.25
N GLN A 65 -15.16 6.95 17.33
CA GLN A 65 -13.91 6.25 17.65
C GLN A 65 -14.05 4.72 17.66
N HIS A 66 -15.15 4.19 18.22
CA HIS A 66 -15.39 2.76 18.25
C HIS A 66 -15.54 2.15 16.84
N ALA A 67 -16.35 2.76 15.99
CA ALA A 67 -16.55 2.29 14.61
C ALA A 67 -15.26 2.39 13.78
N LEU A 68 -14.51 3.49 13.93
CA LEU A 68 -13.24 3.68 13.23
C LEU A 68 -12.17 2.68 13.71
N ALA A 69 -12.13 2.34 15.00
CA ALA A 69 -11.22 1.33 15.53
C ALA A 69 -11.50 -0.07 14.95
N GLN A 70 -12.78 -0.46 14.86
CA GLN A 70 -13.19 -1.74 14.26
C GLN A 70 -12.82 -1.84 12.78
N ILE A 71 -13.00 -0.75 12.03
CA ILE A 71 -12.58 -0.67 10.62
C ILE A 71 -11.06 -0.81 10.51
N ALA A 72 -10.31 -0.06 11.33
CA ALA A 72 -8.86 -0.09 11.30
C ALA A 72 -8.28 -1.48 11.65
N GLU A 73 -8.83 -2.15 12.66
CA GLU A 73 -8.48 -3.52 13.02
C GLU A 73 -8.70 -4.48 11.85
N ARG A 74 -9.85 -4.38 11.16
CA ARG A 74 -10.16 -5.23 10.01
C ARG A 74 -9.18 -5.04 8.86
N VAL A 75 -8.78 -3.79 8.58
CA VAL A 75 -7.78 -3.44 7.55
C VAL A 75 -6.39 -3.96 7.95
N GLN A 76 -6.00 -3.87 9.22
CA GLN A 76 -4.74 -4.41 9.73
C GLN A 76 -4.66 -5.93 9.53
N ILE A 77 -5.72 -6.67 9.89
CA ILE A 77 -5.81 -8.12 9.67
C ILE A 77 -5.68 -8.45 8.17
N ALA A 78 -6.35 -7.67 7.32
CA ALA A 78 -6.37 -7.86 5.88
C ALA A 78 -4.99 -7.65 5.23
N LYS A 79 -4.20 -6.71 5.78
CA LYS A 79 -2.82 -6.42 5.37
C LYS A 79 -1.82 -7.44 5.91
N ALA A 80 -2.06 -8.02 7.08
CA ALA A 80 -1.23 -9.09 7.62
C ALA A 80 -1.40 -10.42 6.86
N ASN A 81 -2.30 -10.49 5.86
CA ASN A 81 -2.63 -11.71 5.10
C ASN A 81 -3.02 -12.89 6.01
N LEU A 82 -3.63 -12.60 7.15
CA LEU A 82 -4.11 -13.60 8.12
C LEU A 82 -5.51 -14.15 7.76
N GLU A 83 -5.99 -13.86 6.56
CA GLU A 83 -7.33 -14.17 6.08
C GLU A 83 -7.30 -14.97 4.77
N ASP A 84 -8.44 -15.55 4.42
CA ASP A 84 -8.64 -16.30 3.18
C ASP A 84 -8.41 -15.41 1.93
N PRO A 85 -7.48 -15.76 1.02
CA PRO A 85 -7.21 -15.00 -0.19
C PRO A 85 -8.43 -14.83 -1.12
N GLY A 86 -9.41 -15.74 -1.05
CA GLY A 86 -10.62 -15.69 -1.86
C GLY A 86 -11.70 -14.75 -1.32
N LYS A 87 -11.51 -14.13 -0.15
CA LYS A 87 -12.50 -13.26 0.49
C LYS A 87 -12.14 -11.79 0.34
N PRO A 88 -13.15 -10.89 0.31
CA PRO A 88 -12.89 -9.45 0.32
C PRO A 88 -12.13 -9.03 1.58
N LYS A 89 -11.20 -8.09 1.41
CA LYS A 89 -10.34 -7.51 2.47
C LYS A 89 -11.14 -6.86 3.61
N GLY A 90 -12.40 -6.48 3.36
CA GLY A 90 -13.33 -5.99 4.36
C GLY A 90 -14.71 -5.74 3.74
N VAL A 91 -15.77 -6.01 4.50
CA VAL A 91 -17.15 -5.67 4.14
C VAL A 91 -17.75 -4.95 5.33
N PHE A 92 -18.19 -3.72 5.13
CA PHE A 92 -18.68 -2.86 6.19
C PHE A 92 -20.10 -2.38 5.86
N MET A 93 -20.99 -2.43 6.84
CA MET A 93 -22.32 -1.83 6.77
C MET A 93 -22.38 -0.69 7.77
N LEU A 94 -22.32 0.54 7.28
CA LEU A 94 -22.37 1.74 8.11
C LEU A 94 -23.83 2.14 8.33
N VAL A 95 -24.30 2.10 9.58
CA VAL A 95 -25.70 2.37 9.94
C VAL A 95 -25.75 3.49 10.98
N GLY A 96 -26.72 4.40 10.83
CA GLY A 96 -26.90 5.52 11.74
C GLY A 96 -27.68 6.68 11.11
N PRO A 97 -28.07 7.70 11.91
CA PRO A 97 -28.86 8.84 11.43
C PRO A 97 -28.09 9.68 10.40
N SER A 98 -28.79 10.57 9.68
CA SER A 98 -28.14 11.44 8.70
C SER A 98 -27.09 12.35 9.34
N GLY A 99 -26.03 12.68 8.62
CA GLY A 99 -24.98 13.63 9.06
C GLY A 99 -23.89 13.08 10.00
N VAL A 100 -23.98 11.83 10.46
CA VAL A 100 -22.98 11.26 11.41
C VAL A 100 -21.64 10.81 10.80
N GLY A 101 -21.41 11.08 9.51
CA GLY A 101 -20.12 10.75 8.87
C GLY A 101 -20.01 9.35 8.24
N LYS A 102 -21.12 8.66 7.95
CA LYS A 102 -21.11 7.35 7.24
C LYS A 102 -20.43 7.44 5.87
N THR A 103 -20.88 8.37 5.04
CA THR A 103 -20.31 8.61 3.70
C THR A 103 -18.87 9.11 3.79
N GLU A 104 -18.60 10.00 4.75
CA GLU A 104 -17.25 10.53 4.99
C GLU A 104 -16.27 9.41 5.38
N THR A 105 -16.71 8.44 6.20
CA THR A 105 -15.91 7.27 6.56
C THR A 105 -15.56 6.43 5.33
N ALA A 106 -16.52 6.21 4.43
CA ALA A 106 -16.27 5.49 3.18
C ALA A 106 -15.30 6.24 2.26
N LEU A 107 -15.43 7.57 2.15
CA LEU A 107 -14.53 8.42 1.36
C LEU A 107 -13.13 8.56 1.97
N ALA A 108 -13.00 8.47 3.30
CA ALA A 108 -11.72 8.52 3.98
C ALA A 108 -10.96 7.19 3.94
N LEU A 109 -11.64 6.09 3.61
CA LEU A 109 -11.05 4.76 3.40
C LEU A 109 -10.62 4.48 1.96
N ALA A 110 -11.21 5.18 0.99
CA ALA A 110 -10.92 5.04 -0.44
C ALA A 110 -9.61 5.73 -0.83
#